data_AF-A0A8H4S168-F1
#
_entry.id   AF-A0A8H4S168-F1
#
_cell.length_a   1.000
_cell.length_b   1.000
_cell.length_c   1.000
_cell.angle_alpha   90.00
_cell.angle_beta   90.00
_cell.angle_gamma   90.00
#
_symmetry.space_group_name_H-M   'P 1'
#
loop_
_entity.id
_entity.type
_entity.pdbx_description
1 polymer ?
#
loop_
_entity_poly.entity_id
_entity_poly.type
_entity_poly.pdbx_seq_one_letter_code
_entity_poly.pdbx_strand_id
1 'polypeptide(L)'
;MLANPERENRVNSKATLKVPLDALLSLVPRLIHHPLRASRYAAERTQCLVIQSDEERKQSNNVESCYDKLYQLLQSSAKEVIPGETSQAQRNRVQKLQKAQNEGRIKDKKQHSDKKSSRRGSKYDD
;
A
#
# COMPACT_ATOMS: atom_id res chain seq x y z
N MET A 1 -34.84 15.84 35.79
CA MET A 1 -33.38 15.74 35.64
C MET A 1 -32.98 16.41 34.34
N LEU A 2 -32.65 17.70 34.37
CA LEU A 2 -32.14 18.41 33.20
C LEU A 2 -30.65 18.62 33.41
N ALA A 3 -29.84 17.67 32.94
CA ALA A 3 -28.43 17.91 32.77
C ALA A 3 -28.30 18.93 31.62
N ASN A 4 -28.11 20.20 31.96
CA ASN A 4 -27.55 21.17 31.03
C ASN A 4 -26.11 20.71 30.75
N PRO A 5 -25.76 20.26 29.53
CA PRO A 5 -24.35 20.17 29.19
C PRO A 5 -23.82 21.60 29.21
N GLU A 6 -22.90 21.86 30.14
CA GLU A 6 -22.23 23.14 30.25
C GLU A 6 -21.80 23.62 28.86
N ARG A 7 -22.14 24.87 28.54
CA ARG A 7 -21.59 25.54 27.37
C ARG A 7 -20.09 25.67 27.62
N GLU A 8 -19.32 24.73 27.09
CA GLU A 8 -17.88 24.74 27.12
C GLU A 8 -17.40 26.07 26.52
N ASN A 9 -16.90 26.98 27.36
CA ASN A 9 -16.09 28.09 26.91
C ASN A 9 -14.79 27.49 26.37
N ARG A 10 -14.87 27.14 25.07
CA ARG A 10 -13.99 26.29 24.28
C ARG A 10 -12.54 26.74 24.45
N VAL A 11 -11.80 26.04 25.30
CA VAL A 11 -10.34 26.17 25.36
C VAL A 11 -9.82 25.94 23.94
N ASN A 12 -8.99 26.85 23.42
CA ASN A 12 -8.38 26.75 22.09
C ASN A 12 -7.33 25.61 22.05
N SER A 13 -7.72 24.39 22.39
CA SER A 13 -6.83 23.22 22.46
C SER A 13 -6.52 22.64 21.08
N LYS A 14 -7.31 22.97 20.05
CA LYS A 14 -7.10 22.49 18.68
C LYS A 14 -5.71 22.86 18.17
N ALA A 15 -4.95 21.85 17.76
CA ALA A 15 -3.69 22.00 17.05
C ALA A 15 -3.91 21.80 15.54
N THR A 16 -3.18 22.56 14.72
CA THR A 16 -3.14 22.39 13.26
C THR A 16 -1.70 22.43 12.81
N LEU A 17 -1.23 21.31 12.28
CA LEU A 17 0.08 21.19 11.64
C LEU A 17 -0.09 21.40 10.13
N LYS A 18 0.64 22.38 9.58
CA LYS A 18 0.72 22.64 8.15
C LYS A 18 2.15 22.39 7.69
N VAL A 19 2.33 21.42 6.79
CA VAL A 19 3.64 21.06 6.25
C VAL A 19 3.63 21.29 4.74
N PRO A 20 4.47 22.20 4.20
CA PRO A 20 4.62 22.37 2.76
C PRO A 20 5.10 21.08 2.11
N LEU A 21 4.43 20.65 1.04
CA LEU A 21 4.82 19.42 0.33
C LEU A 21 6.23 19.57 -0.26
N ASP A 22 6.61 20.73 -0.81
CA ASP A 22 7.93 20.90 -1.42
C ASP A 22 9.07 20.65 -0.43
N ALA A 23 8.97 21.21 0.78
CA ALA A 23 9.94 20.98 1.84
C ALA A 23 9.94 19.51 2.29
N LEU A 24 8.77 18.91 2.50
CA LEU A 24 8.67 17.51 2.92
C LEU A 24 9.21 16.53 1.87
N LEU A 25 8.88 16.74 0.59
CA LEU A 25 9.26 15.86 -0.50
C LEU A 25 10.75 15.93 -0.81
N SER A 26 11.43 17.03 -0.46
CA SER A 26 12.90 17.11 -0.53
C SER A 26 13.62 16.19 0.46
N LEU A 27 12.96 15.86 1.58
CA LEU A 27 13.51 15.02 2.66
C LEU A 27 13.12 13.53 2.51
N VAL A 28 12.07 13.23 1.75
CA VAL A 28 11.49 11.90 1.63
C VAL A 28 11.83 11.25 0.27
N PRO A 29 12.07 9.93 0.20
CA PRO A 29 12.29 9.23 -1.07
C PRO A 29 11.18 9.45 -2.11
N ARG A 30 11.58 9.57 -3.38
CA ARG A 30 10.68 9.84 -4.52
C ARG A 30 9.54 8.82 -4.66
N LEU A 31 9.80 7.57 -4.29
CA LEU A 31 8.82 6.48 -4.30
C LEU A 31 7.56 6.82 -3.49
N ILE A 32 7.72 7.56 -2.39
CA ILE A 32 6.66 7.85 -1.43
C ILE A 32 5.96 9.19 -1.78
N HIS A 33 6.44 9.92 -2.79
CA HIS A 33 5.87 11.23 -3.16
C HIS A 33 4.43 11.13 -3.65
N HIS A 34 4.11 10.10 -4.43
CA HIS A 34 2.77 9.89 -4.96
C HIS A 34 1.74 9.58 -3.86
N PRO A 35 1.93 8.58 -2.98
CA PRO A 35 0.97 8.28 -1.93
C PRO A 35 0.81 9.43 -0.91
N LEU A 36 1.86 10.21 -0.65
CA LEU A 36 1.74 11.40 0.21
C LEU A 36 0.83 12.47 -0.40
N ARG A 37 0.94 12.71 -1.71
CA ARG A 37 0.06 13.65 -2.43
C ARG A 37 -1.39 13.14 -2.53
N ALA A 38 -1.58 11.82 -2.63
CA ALA A 38 -2.89 11.20 -2.68
C ALA A 38 -3.55 11.02 -1.29
N SER A 39 -2.85 11.39 -0.21
CA SER A 39 -3.35 11.18 1.15
C SER A 39 -4.51 12.11 1.51
N ARG A 40 -5.37 11.68 2.44
CA ARG A 40 -6.50 12.49 2.95
C ARG A 40 -6.10 13.84 3.57
N TYR A 41 -4.84 13.98 3.94
CA TYR A 41 -4.29 15.16 4.59
C TYR A 41 -3.71 16.15 3.59
N ALA A 42 -3.60 15.78 2.31
CA ALA A 42 -3.11 16.65 1.27
C ALA A 42 -4.16 17.71 0.90
N ALA A 43 -3.75 18.96 1.00
CA ALA A 43 -4.51 20.10 0.49
C ALA A 43 -3.93 20.50 -0.87
N GLU A 44 -4.51 19.96 -1.95
CA GLU A 44 -4.05 20.16 -3.33
C GLU A 44 -3.91 21.64 -3.69
N ARG A 45 -4.87 22.48 -3.28
CA ARG A 45 -4.89 23.91 -3.62
C ARG A 45 -3.72 24.68 -3.03
N THR A 46 -3.23 24.27 -1.86
CA THR A 46 -2.13 24.96 -1.15
C THR A 46 -0.82 24.20 -1.22
N GLN A 47 -0.79 23.01 -1.84
CA GLN A 47 0.37 22.11 -1.88
C GLN A 47 0.97 21.86 -0.48
N CYS A 48 0.11 21.62 0.51
CA CYS A 48 0.51 21.36 1.89
C CYS A 48 -0.19 20.13 2.44
N LEU A 49 0.45 19.40 3.36
CA LEU A 49 -0.23 18.49 4.27
C LEU A 49 -0.80 19.28 5.44
N VAL A 50 -2.10 19.11 5.70
CA VAL A 50 -2.81 19.76 6.81
C VAL A 50 -3.35 18.68 7.74
N ILE A 51 -2.78 18.59 8.93
CA ILE A 51 -3.17 17.62 9.97
C ILE A 51 -3.70 18.40 11.17
N GLN A 52 -4.83 17.96 11.70
CA GLN A 52 -5.49 18.61 12.84
C GLN A 52 -5.79 17.59 13.93
N SER A 53 -5.66 18.01 15.18
CA SER A 53 -6.00 17.23 16.36
C SER A 53 -6.59 18.13 17.43
N ASP A 54 -7.67 17.67 18.06
CA ASP A 54 -8.40 18.32 19.15
C ASP A 54 -8.87 17.31 20.21
N GLU A 55 -8.16 16.18 20.31
CA GLU A 55 -8.51 15.03 21.16
C GLU A 55 -8.25 15.33 22.65
N GLU A 56 -7.20 16.10 22.93
CA GLU A 56 -6.77 16.40 24.30
C GLU A 56 -7.13 17.82 24.73
N ARG A 57 -7.30 18.01 26.04
CA ARG A 57 -7.52 19.35 26.61
C ARG A 57 -6.26 20.22 26.56
N LYS A 58 -5.08 19.60 26.51
CA LYS A 58 -3.79 20.30 26.41
C LYS A 58 -3.38 20.47 24.95
N GLN A 59 -3.15 21.71 24.53
CA GLN A 59 -2.70 22.02 23.18
C GLN A 59 -1.36 21.34 22.82
N SER A 60 -0.44 21.22 23.79
CA SER A 60 0.85 20.54 23.59
C SER A 60 0.67 19.10 23.13
N ASN A 61 -0.23 18.35 23.79
CA ASN A 61 -0.52 16.97 23.45
C ASN A 61 -1.12 16.87 22.05
N ASN A 62 -2.02 17.79 21.68
CA ASN A 62 -2.59 17.82 20.34
C ASN A 62 -1.55 18.12 19.24
N VAL A 63 -0.52 18.92 19.55
CA VAL A 63 0.61 19.16 18.64
C VAL A 63 1.41 17.87 18.44
N GLU A 64 1.75 17.16 19.52
CA GLU A 64 2.41 15.84 19.46
C GLU A 64 1.59 14.84 18.64
N SER A 65 0.28 14.75 18.89
CA SER A 65 -0.62 13.88 18.11
C SER A 65 -0.65 14.23 16.62
N CYS A 66 -0.46 15.50 16.25
CA CYS A 66 -0.32 15.87 14.82
C CYS A 66 0.97 15.31 14.22
N TYR A 67 2.09 15.35 14.95
CA TYR A 67 3.35 14.76 14.52
C TYR A 67 3.28 13.23 14.44
N ASP A 68 2.62 12.58 15.39
CA ASP A 68 2.41 11.13 15.36
C ASP A 68 1.59 10.71 14.15
N LYS A 69 0.50 11.44 13.85
CA LYS A 69 -0.32 11.21 12.65
C LYS A 69 0.50 11.40 11.36
N LEU A 70 1.38 12.41 11.32
CA LEU A 70 2.29 12.63 10.19
C LEU A 70 3.27 11.46 10.03
N TYR A 71 3.86 11.00 11.13
CA TYR A 71 4.79 9.87 11.13
C TYR A 71 4.10 8.57 10.69
N GLN A 72 2.90 8.30 11.20
CA GLN A 72 2.10 7.14 10.78
C GLN A 72 1.74 7.19 9.29
N LEU A 73 1.39 8.36 8.77
CA LEU A 73 1.16 8.55 7.34
C LEU A 73 2.41 8.22 6.52
N LEU A 74 3.57 8.75 6.92
CA LEU A 74 4.82 8.48 6.22
C LEU A 74 5.16 6.98 6.23
N GLN A 75 4.99 6.33 7.38
CA GLN A 75 5.27 4.91 7.53
C GLN A 75 4.29 4.04 6.72
N SER A 76 2.99 4.37 6.70
CA SER A 76 2.00 3.62 5.94
C SER A 76 2.21 3.78 4.44
N SER A 77 2.46 5.00 3.96
CA SER A 77 2.79 5.28 2.55
C SER A 77 4.08 4.58 2.12
N ALA A 78 5.09 4.51 3.00
CA ALA A 78 6.32 3.77 2.72
C ALA A 78 6.05 2.25 2.60
N LYS A 79 5.25 1.68 3.51
CA LYS A 79 4.89 0.25 3.49
C LYS A 79 4.01 -0.14 2.29
N GLU A 80 3.21 0.78 1.79
CA GLU A 80 2.37 0.56 0.61
C GLU A 80 3.21 0.49 -0.67
N VAL A 81 4.18 1.40 -0.82
CA VAL A 81 5.01 1.48 -2.04
C VAL A 81 6.17 0.50 -2.00
N ILE A 82 6.74 0.23 -0.83
CA ILE A 82 7.83 -0.74 -0.68
C ILE A 82 7.18 -2.11 -0.56
N PRO A 83 7.24 -2.98 -1.59
CA PRO A 83 6.73 -4.33 -1.47
C PRO A 83 7.48 -5.03 -0.32
N GLY A 84 6.76 -5.27 0.78
CA GLY A 84 7.27 -6.09 1.88
C GLY A 84 7.56 -7.52 1.43
N GLU A 85 8.24 -8.28 2.28
CA GLU A 85 8.53 -9.69 2.02
C GLU A 85 7.26 -10.42 1.56
N THR A 86 7.31 -11.03 0.37
CA THR A 86 6.18 -11.70 -0.27
C THR A 86 5.44 -12.59 0.73
N SER A 87 4.15 -12.31 0.96
CA SER A 87 3.33 -13.06 1.91
C SER A 87 3.36 -14.57 1.59
N GLN A 88 3.28 -15.42 2.62
CA GLN A 88 3.34 -16.87 2.44
C GLN A 88 2.25 -17.39 1.47
N ALA A 89 1.08 -16.74 1.46
CA ALA A 89 -0.01 -17.05 0.54
C ALA A 89 0.38 -16.80 -0.93
N GLN A 90 1.11 -15.71 -1.21
CA GLN A 90 1.57 -15.38 -2.55
C GLN A 90 2.72 -16.30 -2.99
N ARG A 91 3.62 -16.69 -2.08
CA ARG A 91 4.66 -17.71 -2.34
C ARG A 91 4.04 -19.05 -2.74
N ASN A 92 3.03 -19.50 -2.00
CA ASN A 92 2.31 -20.74 -2.30
C ASN A 92 1.57 -20.68 -3.66
N ARG A 93 1.02 -19.52 -4.03
CA ARG A 93 0.39 -19.32 -5.34
C ARG A 93 1.40 -19.41 -6.48
N VAL A 94 2.57 -18.79 -6.33
CA VAL A 94 3.65 -18.84 -7.34
C VAL A 94 4.16 -20.27 -7.51
N GLN A 95 4.35 -21.02 -6.42
CA GLN A 95 4.79 -22.42 -6.50
C GLN A 95 3.78 -23.30 -7.24
N LYS A 96 2.47 -23.11 -6.99
CA LYS A 96 1.41 -23.82 -7.72
C LYS A 96 1.43 -23.49 -9.22
N LEU A 97 1.62 -22.23 -9.58
CA LEU A 97 1.70 -21.80 -10.98
C LEU A 97 2.92 -22.41 -11.69
N GLN A 98 4.09 -22.43 -11.05
CA GLN A 98 5.30 -23.05 -11.59
C GLN A 98 5.12 -24.55 -11.81
N LYS A 99 4.50 -25.25 -10.85
CA LYS A 99 4.20 -26.68 -10.98
C LYS A 99 3.26 -26.95 -12.15
N ALA A 100 2.17 -26.20 -12.24
CA ALA A 100 1.20 -26.32 -13.34
C ALA A 100 1.84 -26.05 -14.71
N GLN A 101 2.72 -25.06 -14.82
CA GLN A 101 3.46 -24.77 -16.05
C GLN A 101 4.38 -25.93 -16.45
N ASN A 102 5.12 -26.52 -15.51
CA ASN A 102 6.00 -27.64 -15.82
C ASN A 102 5.21 -28.90 -16.23
N GLU A 103 4.09 -29.18 -15.55
CA GLU A 103 3.20 -30.28 -15.91
C GLU A 103 2.59 -30.11 -17.31
N GLY A 104 2.15 -28.88 -17.65
CA GLY A 104 1.68 -28.54 -18.99
C GLY A 104 2.77 -28.78 -20.04
N ARG A 105 3.98 -28.25 -19.81
CA ARG A 105 5.13 -28.45 -20.70
C ARG A 105 5.44 -29.93 -20.95
N ILE A 106 5.40 -30.76 -19.91
CA ILE A 106 5.66 -32.20 -20.03
C ILE A 106 4.56 -32.88 -20.86
N LYS A 107 3.30 -32.55 -20.60
CA LYS A 107 2.16 -33.09 -21.37
C LYS A 107 2.25 -32.69 -22.83
N ASP A 108 2.51 -31.43 -23.13
CA ASP A 108 2.62 -30.92 -24.49
C ASP A 108 3.79 -31.58 -25.23
N LYS A 109 4.94 -31.72 -24.58
CA LYS A 109 6.10 -32.43 -25.14
C LYS A 109 5.76 -33.88 -25.46
N LYS A 110 5.04 -34.57 -24.56
CA LYS A 110 4.61 -35.96 -24.76
C LYS A 110 3.63 -36.08 -25.92
N GLN A 111 2.58 -35.26 -25.94
CA GLN A 111 1.60 -35.21 -27.03
C GLN A 111 2.27 -34.93 -28.38
N HIS A 112 3.22 -33.99 -28.43
CA HIS A 112 3.99 -33.73 -29.65
C HIS A 112 4.88 -34.90 -30.08
N SER A 113 5.50 -35.60 -29.13
CA SER A 113 6.29 -36.79 -29.41
C SER A 113 5.43 -37.93 -29.98
N ASP A 114 4.30 -38.22 -29.31
CA ASP A 114 3.38 -39.28 -29.71
C ASP A 114 2.79 -39.01 -31.10
N LYS A 115 2.39 -37.75 -31.38
CA LYS A 115 1.92 -37.31 -32.70
C LYS A 115 2.99 -37.43 -33.79
N LYS A 116 4.28 -37.28 -33.46
CA LYS A 116 5.39 -37.48 -34.40
C LYS A 116 5.67 -38.96 -34.64
N SER A 117 5.56 -39.78 -33.60
CA SER A 117 5.77 -41.23 -33.66
C SER A 117 4.69 -41.92 -34.51
N SER A 118 3.41 -41.58 -34.30
CA SER A 118 2.29 -42.16 -35.05
C SER A 118 2.39 -41.92 -36.56
N ARG A 119 2.96 -40.80 -36.98
CA ARG A 119 3.23 -40.51 -38.41
C ARG A 119 4.28 -41.43 -39.03
N ARG A 120 5.19 -42.01 -38.24
CA ARG A 120 6.29 -42.85 -38.73
C ARG A 120 5.90 -44.32 -38.88
N GLY A 121 4.90 -44.79 -38.13
CA GLY A 121 4.46 -46.20 -38.14
C GLY A 121 3.60 -46.62 -39.34
N SER A 122 3.26 -45.71 -40.27
CA SER A 122 2.39 -46.00 -41.42
C SER A 122 3.15 -46.41 -42.70
N LYS A 123 4.48 -46.50 -42.65
CA LYS A 123 5.31 -47.02 -43.76
C LYS A 123 5.92 -48.33 -43.27
N TYR A 124 5.36 -49.46 -43.70
CA TYR A 124 5.92 -50.82 -43.80
C TYR A 124 4.80 -51.85 -43.57
N ASP A 125 3.95 -51.98 -44.60
CA ASP A 125 3.16 -53.18 -44.91
C ASP A 125 3.19 -53.27 -46.45
N ASP A 126 4.31 -53.82 -46.99
CA ASP A 126 4.46 -54.46 -48.31
C ASP A 126 5.71 -55.36 -48.26
#